data_AF-A0A5S5CE09-F1
#
_entry.id   AF-A0A5S5CE09-F1
#
_cell.length_a   1.000
_cell.length_b   1.000
_cell.length_c   1.000
_cell.angle_alpha   90.00
_cell.angle_beta   90.00
_cell.angle_gamma   90.00
#
_symmetry.space_group_name_H-M   'P 1'
#
loop_
_entity.id
_entity.type
_entity.pdbx_description
1 polymer ?
#
loop_
_entity_poly.entity_id
_entity_poly.type
_entity_poly.pdbx_seq_one_letter_code
_entity_poly.pdbx_strand_id
1 'polypeptide(L)'
;MSRIKETITQLQSLREKLLSHPLYDHIATIDDLQRFTEAHVFAVWDFMSLLKGLQQHLTCVTLPWVPSANPTTRRFINEIVFGEESDVDAAGQPMSHYEMYLDAMQQLGANTSTIRSFVNQISKSKSLEDAFSAITIHPSVREFINFTFDVLATNKPHVIAAVFTFGREDLIPDLFIALVKGLAKDKAQQLDKLVYYLERHIELDGDEHGPISLRMVEELCQQDTEKWEEATRYSQLALQKRIDLWDGIYHTIAQLETTPV
;
A
#
# COMPACT_ATOMS: atom_id res chain seq x y z
N MET A 1 21.12 -20.13 -4.42
CA MET A 1 19.65 -20.26 -4.25
C MET A 1 19.02 -19.65 -5.51
N SER A 2 17.69 -19.63 -5.69
CA SER A 2 17.13 -18.74 -6.73
C SER A 2 17.32 -17.28 -6.27
N ARG A 3 17.61 -16.36 -7.20
CA ARG A 3 17.88 -14.94 -6.86
C ARG A 3 16.71 -14.27 -6.12
N ILE A 4 15.48 -14.72 -6.38
CA ILE A 4 14.29 -14.30 -5.62
C ILE A 4 14.39 -14.70 -4.14
N LYS A 5 14.89 -15.92 -3.82
CA LYS A 5 15.05 -16.38 -2.43
C LYS A 5 16.15 -15.61 -1.71
N GLU A 6 17.20 -15.24 -2.42
CA GLU A 6 18.29 -14.40 -1.89
C GLU A 6 17.77 -12.98 -1.59
N THR A 7 16.91 -12.44 -2.45
CA THR A 7 16.21 -11.17 -2.21
C THR A 7 15.33 -11.28 -0.96
N ILE A 8 14.43 -12.26 -0.90
CA ILE A 8 13.52 -12.49 0.24
C ILE A 8 14.31 -12.62 1.56
N THR A 9 15.41 -13.38 1.55
CA THR A 9 16.25 -13.57 2.73
C THR A 9 16.84 -12.25 3.23
N GLN A 10 17.25 -11.36 2.34
CA GLN A 10 17.79 -10.04 2.69
C GLN A 10 16.72 -9.07 3.22
N LEU A 11 15.44 -9.31 2.90
CA LEU A 11 14.31 -8.49 3.34
C LEU A 11 13.72 -8.96 4.68
N GLN A 12 14.05 -10.18 5.11
CA GLN A 12 13.40 -10.85 6.23
C GLN A 12 13.44 -10.06 7.54
N SER A 13 14.59 -9.48 7.90
CA SER A 13 14.71 -8.71 9.16
C SER A 13 13.84 -7.45 9.18
N LEU A 14 13.71 -6.75 8.04
CA LEU A 14 12.84 -5.59 7.90
C LEU A 14 11.36 -6.00 7.94
N ARG A 15 11.03 -7.13 7.31
CA ARG A 15 9.67 -7.70 7.36
C ARG A 15 9.29 -8.06 8.79
N GLU A 16 10.14 -8.76 9.52
CA GLU A 16 9.91 -9.13 10.91
C GLU A 16 9.72 -7.91 11.81
N LYS A 17 10.51 -6.84 11.61
CA LYS A 17 10.33 -5.57 12.33
C LYS A 17 8.95 -4.95 12.10
N LEU A 18 8.42 -5.02 10.87
CA LEU A 18 7.07 -4.53 10.56
C LEU A 18 5.96 -5.40 11.15
N LEU A 19 6.12 -6.72 11.12
CA LEU A 19 5.13 -7.66 11.64
C LEU A 19 5.05 -7.65 13.18
N SER A 20 6.14 -7.30 13.84
CA SER A 20 6.24 -7.19 15.30
C SER A 20 6.20 -5.74 15.81
N HIS A 21 5.75 -4.80 14.97
CA HIS A 21 5.78 -3.37 15.29
C HIS A 21 4.87 -3.04 16.50
N PRO A 22 5.33 -2.23 17.48
CA PRO A 22 4.55 -1.93 18.70
C PRO A 22 3.24 -1.19 18.45
N LEU A 23 3.09 -0.57 17.28
CA LEU A 23 1.86 0.12 16.85
C LEU A 23 0.60 -0.74 17.02
N TYR A 24 0.66 -2.04 16.70
CA TYR A 24 -0.52 -2.90 16.75
C TYR A 24 -1.09 -3.04 18.17
N ASP A 25 -0.22 -3.10 19.17
CA ASP A 25 -0.60 -3.23 20.57
C ASP A 25 -1.12 -1.90 21.16
N HIS A 26 -0.80 -0.76 20.52
CA HIS A 26 -1.21 0.58 20.98
C HIS A 26 -2.50 1.07 20.33
N ILE A 27 -2.99 0.42 19.28
CA ILE A 27 -4.31 0.74 18.73
C ILE A 27 -5.37 0.04 19.59
N ALA A 28 -5.79 0.73 20.66
CA ALA A 28 -6.73 0.19 21.64
C ALA A 28 -8.12 0.86 21.57
N THR A 29 -8.18 2.11 21.10
CA THR A 29 -9.42 2.90 21.06
C THR A 29 -9.87 3.21 19.62
N ILE A 30 -11.10 3.71 19.47
CA ILE A 30 -11.58 4.17 18.15
C ILE A 30 -10.79 5.42 17.71
N ASP A 31 -10.42 6.28 18.65
CA ASP A 31 -9.62 7.48 18.40
C ASP A 31 -8.21 7.12 17.88
N ASP A 32 -7.58 6.08 18.42
CA ASP A 32 -6.30 5.57 17.89
C ASP A 32 -6.45 5.03 16.46
N LEU A 33 -7.56 4.33 16.19
CA LEU A 33 -7.85 3.80 14.87
C LEU A 33 -8.18 4.92 13.86
N GLN A 34 -8.89 5.97 14.28
CA GLN A 34 -9.10 7.17 13.47
C GLN A 34 -7.75 7.78 13.07
N ARG A 35 -6.84 8.00 14.02
CA ARG A 35 -5.49 8.54 13.74
C ARG A 35 -4.68 7.63 12.82
N PHE A 36 -4.72 6.32 13.06
CA PHE A 36 -4.08 5.35 12.19
C PHE A 36 -4.57 5.49 10.74
N THR A 37 -5.89 5.49 10.54
CA THR A 37 -6.49 5.55 9.21
C THR A 37 -6.27 6.91 8.53
N GLU A 38 -6.27 8.02 9.27
CA GLU A 38 -5.98 9.37 8.76
C GLU A 38 -4.57 9.52 8.17
N ALA A 39 -3.60 8.81 8.73
CA ALA A 39 -2.24 8.76 8.19
C ALA A 39 -2.07 7.67 7.11
N HIS A 40 -2.64 6.49 7.35
CA HIS A 40 -2.48 5.33 6.46
C HIS A 40 -3.20 5.47 5.12
N VAL A 41 -4.29 6.24 5.05
CA VAL A 41 -5.06 6.47 3.81
C VAL A 41 -4.21 6.99 2.63
N PHE A 42 -3.11 7.69 2.92
CA PHE A 42 -2.18 8.16 1.90
C PHE A 42 -1.40 7.01 1.25
N ALA A 43 -1.05 5.97 2.02
CA ALA A 43 -0.42 4.75 1.51
C ALA A 43 -1.42 3.87 0.74
N VAL A 44 -2.71 3.92 1.09
CA VAL A 44 -3.78 3.29 0.30
C VAL A 44 -3.93 4.00 -1.05
N TRP A 45 -3.87 5.33 -1.06
CA TRP A 45 -3.96 6.12 -2.28
C TRP A 45 -2.73 5.94 -3.21
N ASP A 46 -1.51 6.00 -2.67
CA ASP A 46 -0.29 5.96 -3.48
C ASP A 46 0.01 4.58 -4.08
N PHE A 47 -0.53 3.51 -3.47
CA PHE A 47 -0.51 2.15 -4.01
C PHE A 47 -1.03 2.10 -5.45
N MET A 48 -2.15 2.79 -5.72
CA MET A 48 -2.70 2.87 -7.07
C MET A 48 -1.72 3.47 -8.07
N SER A 49 -0.85 4.39 -7.66
CA SER A 49 0.15 4.97 -8.55
C SER A 49 1.23 3.96 -8.95
N LEU A 50 1.67 3.08 -8.03
CA LEU A 50 2.56 1.94 -8.36
C LEU A 50 1.88 0.97 -9.33
N LEU A 51 0.63 0.60 -9.04
CA LEU A 51 -0.14 -0.29 -9.88
C LEU A 51 -0.34 0.28 -11.29
N LYS A 52 -0.64 1.57 -11.42
CA LYS A 52 -0.75 2.26 -12.71
C LYS A 52 0.59 2.33 -13.45
N GLY A 53 1.70 2.54 -12.74
CA GLY A 53 3.03 2.44 -13.33
C GLY A 53 3.29 1.04 -13.93
N LEU A 54 2.96 -0.02 -13.20
CA LEU A 54 3.04 -1.39 -13.72
C LEU A 54 2.08 -1.63 -14.89
N GLN A 55 0.85 -1.15 -14.82
CA GLN A 55 -0.12 -1.27 -15.90
C GLN A 55 0.39 -0.62 -17.19
N GLN A 56 1.01 0.56 -17.09
CA GLN A 56 1.61 1.25 -18.24
C GLN A 56 2.78 0.46 -18.85
N HIS A 57 3.60 -0.21 -18.04
CA HIS A 57 4.76 -0.97 -18.53
C HIS A 57 4.43 -2.39 -19.02
N LEU A 58 3.46 -3.06 -18.38
CA LEU A 58 3.25 -4.51 -18.51
C LEU A 58 1.97 -4.85 -19.30
N THR A 59 1.11 -3.86 -19.56
CA THR A 59 -0.12 -4.02 -20.35
C THR A 59 -0.13 -3.03 -21.53
N CYS A 60 -1.29 -2.79 -22.13
CA CYS A 60 -1.46 -1.77 -23.15
C CYS A 60 -2.58 -0.82 -22.72
N VAL A 61 -2.23 0.44 -22.48
CA VAL A 61 -3.15 1.52 -22.12
C VAL A 61 -3.12 2.67 -23.13
N THR A 62 -2.54 2.43 -24.31
CA THR A 62 -2.34 3.41 -25.38
C THR A 62 -3.03 2.97 -26.67
N LEU A 63 -3.20 3.92 -27.60
CA LEU A 63 -3.81 3.68 -28.92
C LEU A 63 -2.78 3.93 -30.04
N PRO A 64 -2.79 3.14 -31.13
CA PRO A 64 -3.61 1.94 -31.36
C PRO A 64 -3.17 0.75 -30.50
N TRP A 65 -4.12 -0.14 -30.19
CA TRP A 65 -3.88 -1.28 -29.29
C TRP A 65 -2.96 -2.34 -29.92
N VAL A 66 -1.99 -2.81 -29.12
CA VAL A 66 -1.10 -3.94 -29.41
C VAL A 66 -0.92 -4.74 -28.12
N PRO A 67 -0.98 -6.09 -28.16
CA PRO A 67 -0.78 -6.90 -26.95
C PRO A 67 0.65 -6.76 -26.41
N SER A 68 0.79 -6.58 -25.09
CA SER A 68 2.10 -6.66 -24.42
C SER A 68 2.69 -8.08 -24.48
N ALA A 69 4.01 -8.18 -24.34
CA ALA A 69 4.78 -9.38 -24.64
C ALA A 69 4.44 -10.58 -23.75
N ASN A 70 4.21 -10.37 -22.45
CA ASN A 70 3.94 -11.45 -21.51
C ASN A 70 2.44 -11.52 -21.16
N PRO A 71 1.69 -12.53 -21.67
CA PRO A 71 0.26 -12.65 -21.40
C PRO A 71 -0.04 -12.96 -19.92
N THR A 72 0.86 -13.65 -19.21
CA THR A 72 0.68 -14.01 -17.79
C THR A 72 0.76 -12.77 -16.91
N THR A 73 1.84 -11.99 -17.02
CA THR A 73 2.00 -10.72 -16.28
C THR A 73 0.91 -9.72 -16.66
N ARG A 74 0.54 -9.66 -17.95
CA ARG A 74 -0.54 -8.78 -18.42
C ARG A 74 -1.87 -9.11 -17.75
N ARG A 75 -2.22 -10.40 -17.69
CA ARG A 75 -3.45 -10.86 -17.03
C ARG A 75 -3.42 -10.48 -15.56
N PHE A 76 -2.34 -10.83 -14.87
CA PHE A 76 -2.14 -10.53 -13.45
C PHE A 76 -2.35 -9.05 -13.11
N ILE A 77 -1.66 -8.15 -13.82
CA ILE A 77 -1.80 -6.71 -13.56
C ILE A 77 -3.22 -6.21 -13.84
N ASN A 78 -3.90 -6.72 -14.88
CA ASN A 78 -5.28 -6.35 -15.14
C ASN A 78 -6.26 -6.92 -14.10
N GLU A 79 -6.00 -8.10 -13.53
CA GLU A 79 -6.80 -8.67 -12.43
C GLU A 79 -6.66 -7.84 -11.16
N ILE A 80 -5.44 -7.45 -10.78
CA ILE A 80 -5.22 -6.53 -9.66
C ILE A 80 -5.89 -5.18 -9.93
N VAL A 81 -5.74 -4.62 -11.14
CA VAL A 81 -6.44 -3.36 -11.47
C VAL A 81 -7.95 -3.49 -11.34
N PHE A 82 -8.53 -4.62 -11.74
CA PHE A 82 -9.96 -4.86 -11.59
C PHE A 82 -10.38 -4.89 -10.12
N GLY A 83 -9.63 -5.58 -9.26
CA GLY A 83 -9.88 -5.65 -7.81
C GLY A 83 -9.58 -4.35 -7.05
N GLU A 84 -8.61 -3.57 -7.48
CA GLU A 84 -8.19 -2.39 -6.71
C GLU A 84 -8.93 -1.12 -7.14
N GLU A 85 -9.18 -0.97 -8.44
CA GLU A 85 -9.80 0.23 -9.01
C GLU A 85 -11.33 0.13 -9.13
N SER A 86 -11.88 -1.09 -9.19
CA SER A 86 -13.27 -1.31 -9.59
C SER A 86 -13.94 -2.53 -8.96
N ASP A 87 -13.57 -2.88 -7.74
CA ASP A 87 -14.21 -3.97 -6.99
C ASP A 87 -15.62 -3.58 -6.51
N VAL A 88 -16.17 -4.33 -5.57
CA VAL A 88 -17.50 -4.12 -5.02
C VAL A 88 -17.47 -3.99 -3.51
N ASP A 89 -18.32 -3.12 -2.96
CA ASP A 89 -18.51 -3.01 -1.52
C ASP A 89 -19.36 -4.17 -0.95
N ALA A 90 -19.59 -4.15 0.36
CA ALA A 90 -20.42 -5.16 1.05
C ALA A 90 -21.88 -5.23 0.55
N ALA A 91 -22.36 -4.22 -0.18
CA ALA A 91 -23.66 -4.18 -0.83
C ALA A 91 -23.62 -4.56 -2.33
N GLY A 92 -22.46 -5.00 -2.82
CA GLY A 92 -22.23 -5.36 -4.22
C GLY A 92 -22.18 -4.16 -5.17
N GLN A 93 -22.00 -2.94 -4.66
CA GLN A 93 -21.90 -1.74 -5.49
C GLN A 93 -20.46 -1.50 -5.93
N PRO A 94 -20.21 -1.14 -7.20
CA PRO A 94 -18.86 -0.86 -7.68
C PRO A 94 -18.17 0.25 -6.88
N MET A 95 -16.95 -0.03 -6.40
CA MET A 95 -16.16 0.87 -5.58
C MET A 95 -14.67 0.48 -5.64
N SER A 96 -13.76 1.46 -5.66
CA SER A 96 -12.33 1.17 -5.55
C SER A 96 -11.92 0.85 -4.11
N HIS A 97 -10.83 0.13 -3.89
CA HIS A 97 -10.31 -0.10 -2.53
C HIS A 97 -10.01 1.20 -1.77
N TYR A 98 -9.48 2.22 -2.45
CA TYR A 98 -9.33 3.57 -1.88
C TYR A 98 -10.67 4.20 -1.43
N GLU A 99 -11.73 4.07 -2.22
CA GLU A 99 -13.06 4.57 -1.87
C GLU A 99 -13.66 3.79 -0.69
N MET A 100 -13.50 2.46 -0.67
CA MET A 100 -13.92 1.62 0.46
C MET A 100 -13.19 2.01 1.76
N TYR A 101 -11.89 2.31 1.67
CA TYR A 101 -11.12 2.76 2.83
C TYR A 101 -11.62 4.11 3.36
N LEU A 102 -11.94 5.05 2.47
CA LEU A 102 -12.56 6.34 2.86
C LEU A 102 -13.94 6.16 3.49
N ASP A 103 -14.74 5.21 2.99
CA ASP A 103 -16.05 4.90 3.54
C ASP A 103 -15.95 4.25 4.93
N ALA A 104 -14.96 3.36 5.13
CA ALA A 104 -14.61 2.82 6.44
C ALA A 104 -14.15 3.94 7.40
N MET A 105 -13.30 4.86 6.95
CA MET A 105 -12.90 6.04 7.73
C MET A 105 -14.10 6.89 8.16
N GLN A 106 -15.08 7.10 7.28
CA GLN A 106 -16.28 7.86 7.60
C GLN A 106 -17.13 7.18 8.67
N GLN A 107 -17.28 5.85 8.59
CA GLN A 107 -17.97 5.08 9.63
C GLN A 107 -17.26 5.17 10.99
N LEU A 108 -15.92 5.14 10.98
CA LEU A 108 -15.12 5.32 12.19
C LEU A 108 -15.25 6.72 12.78
N GLY A 109 -15.70 7.71 12.01
CA GLY A 109 -15.68 9.13 12.39
C GLY A 109 -14.32 9.80 12.17
N ALA A 110 -13.41 9.18 11.40
CA ALA A 110 -12.10 9.72 11.09
C ALA A 110 -12.18 10.91 10.11
N ASN A 111 -11.25 11.85 10.23
CA ASN A 111 -11.20 13.04 9.41
C ASN A 111 -10.65 12.74 8.00
N THR A 112 -11.53 12.69 7.00
CA THR A 112 -11.14 12.50 5.60
C THR A 112 -10.83 13.80 4.85
N SER A 113 -10.98 14.98 5.47
CA SER A 113 -10.85 16.27 4.78
C SER A 113 -9.43 16.53 4.23
N THR A 114 -8.40 16.13 4.97
CA THR A 114 -7.00 16.32 4.59
C THR A 114 -6.65 15.54 3.33
N ILE A 115 -6.94 14.23 3.30
CA ILE A 115 -6.68 13.40 2.11
C ILE A 115 -7.56 13.82 0.93
N ARG A 116 -8.83 14.17 1.15
CA ARG A 116 -9.71 14.66 0.07
C ARG A 116 -9.18 15.96 -0.52
N SER A 117 -8.66 16.86 0.30
CA SER A 117 -8.03 18.10 -0.15
C SER A 117 -6.76 17.81 -0.97
N PHE A 118 -5.93 16.88 -0.50
CA PHE A 118 -4.73 16.42 -1.22
C PHE A 118 -5.08 15.90 -2.62
N VAL A 119 -5.98 14.92 -2.71
CA VAL A 119 -6.36 14.28 -3.99
C VAL A 119 -7.04 15.28 -4.92
N ASN A 120 -7.83 16.21 -4.38
CA ASN A 120 -8.42 17.31 -5.16
C ASN A 120 -7.38 18.28 -5.72
N GLN A 121 -6.25 18.49 -5.04
CA GLN A 121 -5.15 19.27 -5.63
C GLN A 121 -4.41 18.47 -6.70
N ILE A 122 -4.14 17.18 -6.44
CA ILE A 122 -3.55 16.29 -7.46
C ILE A 122 -4.41 16.25 -8.73
N SER A 123 -5.74 16.24 -8.61
CA SER A 123 -6.62 16.22 -9.78
C SER A 123 -6.52 17.49 -10.63
N LYS A 124 -6.22 18.64 -10.01
CA LYS A 124 -6.09 19.96 -10.65
C LYS A 124 -4.72 20.23 -11.25
N SER A 125 -3.65 20.00 -10.49
CA SER A 125 -2.29 20.40 -10.89
C SER A 125 -1.42 19.24 -11.38
N LYS A 126 -1.77 18.00 -11.03
CA LYS A 126 -0.92 16.81 -11.23
C LYS A 126 0.47 16.94 -10.57
N SER A 127 0.61 17.83 -9.58
CA SER A 127 1.86 18.10 -8.87
C SER A 127 1.73 17.68 -7.40
N LEU A 128 2.65 16.80 -6.95
CA LEU A 128 2.77 16.44 -5.54
C LEU A 128 3.12 17.65 -4.67
N GLU A 129 4.00 18.53 -5.16
CA GLU A 129 4.46 19.71 -4.43
C GLU A 129 3.28 20.66 -4.14
N ASP A 130 2.44 20.92 -5.13
CA ASP A 130 1.25 21.76 -4.97
C ASP A 130 0.26 21.12 -3.99
N ALA A 131 0.07 19.80 -4.09
CA ALA A 131 -0.84 19.08 -3.22
C ALA A 131 -0.36 19.05 -1.76
N PHE A 132 0.95 18.88 -1.53
CA PHE A 132 1.55 18.95 -0.19
C PHE A 132 1.54 20.35 0.39
N SER A 133 1.60 21.39 -0.45
CA SER A 133 1.53 22.79 0.00
C SER A 133 0.13 23.16 0.52
N ALA A 134 -0.90 22.42 0.12
CA ALA A 134 -2.29 22.67 0.50
C ALA A 134 -2.72 21.97 1.81
N ILE A 135 -1.88 21.11 2.39
CA ILE A 135 -2.22 20.29 3.56
C ILE A 135 -1.08 20.25 4.58
N THR A 136 -1.42 19.90 5.83
CA THR A 136 -0.45 19.57 6.87
C THR A 136 -0.57 18.08 7.19
N ILE A 137 0.54 17.35 7.05
CA ILE A 137 0.63 15.92 7.35
C ILE A 137 1.98 15.62 8.03
N HIS A 138 2.06 14.48 8.71
CA HIS A 138 3.30 14.05 9.35
C HIS A 138 4.42 13.83 8.30
N PRO A 139 5.69 14.21 8.59
CA PRO A 139 6.79 14.05 7.64
C PRO A 139 6.95 12.63 7.10
N SER A 140 6.76 11.60 7.93
CA SER A 140 6.86 10.21 7.49
C SER A 140 5.83 9.84 6.41
N VAL A 141 4.62 10.41 6.46
CA VAL A 141 3.59 10.21 5.42
C VAL A 141 4.03 10.86 4.12
N ARG A 142 4.54 12.09 4.17
CA ARG A 142 5.06 12.79 2.99
C ARG A 142 6.24 12.05 2.37
N GLU A 143 7.19 11.59 3.18
CA GLU A 143 8.35 10.83 2.71
C GLU A 143 7.97 9.49 2.08
N PHE A 144 6.98 8.79 2.63
CA PHE A 144 6.47 7.54 2.07
C PHE A 144 5.92 7.74 0.65
N ILE A 145 5.09 8.78 0.46
CA ILE A 145 4.53 9.12 -0.85
C ILE A 145 5.65 9.57 -1.80
N ASN A 146 6.54 10.46 -1.38
CA ASN A 146 7.66 10.91 -2.21
C ASN A 146 8.49 9.73 -2.70
N PHE A 147 8.81 8.77 -1.83
CA PHE A 147 9.53 7.57 -2.23
C PHE A 147 8.78 6.76 -3.30
N THR A 148 7.46 6.61 -3.18
CA THR A 148 6.64 5.94 -4.21
C THR A 148 6.79 6.62 -5.57
N PHE A 149 6.80 7.95 -5.61
CA PHE A 149 6.94 8.70 -6.88
C PHE A 149 8.39 8.78 -7.36
N ASP A 150 9.39 8.74 -6.48
CA ASP A 150 10.80 8.56 -6.87
C ASP A 150 11.03 7.20 -7.54
N VAL A 151 10.38 6.15 -7.03
CA VAL A 151 10.37 4.81 -7.64
C VAL A 151 9.75 4.85 -9.03
N LEU A 152 8.59 5.50 -9.20
CA LEU A 152 7.95 5.68 -10.51
C LEU A 152 8.83 6.49 -11.46
N ALA A 153 9.49 7.54 -10.97
CA ALA A 153 10.38 8.38 -11.75
C ALA A 153 11.62 7.64 -12.29
N THR A 154 11.98 6.49 -11.70
CA THR A 154 13.03 5.63 -12.27
C THR A 154 12.66 5.11 -13.66
N ASN A 155 11.36 4.98 -13.95
CA ASN A 155 10.83 4.38 -15.19
C ASN A 155 11.39 2.96 -15.46
N LYS A 156 11.79 2.25 -14.40
CA LYS A 156 12.38 0.91 -14.45
C LYS A 156 11.34 -0.12 -13.97
N PRO A 157 10.77 -0.95 -14.86
CA PRO A 157 9.67 -1.85 -14.49
C PRO A 157 10.07 -2.88 -13.44
N HIS A 158 11.32 -3.38 -13.43
CA HIS A 158 11.81 -4.30 -12.39
C HIS A 158 11.91 -3.66 -11.00
N VAL A 159 12.23 -2.36 -10.93
CA VAL A 159 12.27 -1.61 -9.66
C VAL A 159 10.86 -1.37 -9.15
N ILE A 160 9.95 -0.90 -10.01
CA ILE A 160 8.55 -0.66 -9.65
C ILE A 160 7.90 -1.99 -9.20
N ALA A 161 8.14 -3.08 -9.94
CA ALA A 161 7.62 -4.41 -9.62
C ALA A 161 8.13 -4.91 -8.28
N ALA A 162 9.43 -4.76 -7.98
CA ALA A 162 9.99 -5.18 -6.71
C ALA A 162 9.41 -4.39 -5.52
N VAL A 163 9.26 -3.08 -5.66
CA VAL A 163 8.65 -2.22 -4.63
C VAL A 163 7.17 -2.55 -4.41
N PHE A 164 6.43 -2.79 -5.50
CA PHE A 164 5.04 -3.23 -5.47
C PHE A 164 4.92 -4.58 -4.75
N THR A 165 5.67 -5.59 -5.20
CA THR A 165 5.64 -6.95 -4.65
C THR A 165 6.04 -6.98 -3.18
N PHE A 166 7.27 -6.57 -2.86
CA PHE A 166 7.83 -6.79 -1.52
C PHE A 166 7.47 -5.70 -0.51
N GLY A 167 7.18 -4.48 -0.98
CA GLY A 167 6.89 -3.34 -0.12
C GLY A 167 5.40 -3.10 0.13
N ARG A 168 4.52 -3.71 -0.68
CA ARG A 168 3.06 -3.50 -0.65
C ARG A 168 2.32 -4.84 -0.69
N GLU A 169 2.21 -5.46 -1.85
CA GLU A 169 1.34 -6.61 -2.14
C GLU A 169 1.53 -7.78 -1.18
N ASP A 170 2.74 -8.33 -1.10
CA ASP A 170 3.05 -9.54 -0.32
C ASP A 170 3.01 -9.29 1.20
N LEU A 171 2.97 -8.02 1.63
CA LEU A 171 3.08 -7.63 3.03
C LEU A 171 1.74 -7.23 3.65
N ILE A 172 0.85 -6.61 2.87
CA ILE A 172 -0.40 -6.02 3.35
C ILE A 172 -1.29 -7.02 4.12
N PRO A 173 -1.54 -8.26 3.64
CA PRO A 173 -2.39 -9.21 4.35
C PRO A 173 -1.90 -9.51 5.77
N ASP A 174 -0.59 -9.72 5.95
CA ASP A 174 -0.01 -10.02 7.25
C ASP A 174 -0.13 -8.85 8.24
N LEU A 175 0.07 -7.60 7.77
CA LEU A 175 -0.08 -6.40 8.58
C LEU A 175 -1.52 -6.22 9.05
N PHE A 176 -2.48 -6.52 8.17
CA PHE A 176 -3.90 -6.40 8.47
C PHE A 176 -4.38 -7.48 9.45
N ILE A 177 -3.87 -8.71 9.33
CA ILE A 177 -4.11 -9.75 10.35
C ILE A 177 -3.60 -9.31 11.73
N ALA A 178 -2.43 -8.67 11.79
CA ALA A 178 -1.90 -8.13 13.06
C ALA A 178 -2.80 -7.02 13.63
N LEU A 179 -3.29 -6.12 12.77
CA LEU A 179 -4.19 -5.02 13.17
C LEU A 179 -5.56 -5.53 13.68
N VAL A 180 -6.18 -6.48 12.97
CA VAL A 180 -7.50 -7.04 13.35
C VAL A 180 -7.43 -7.78 14.69
N LYS A 181 -6.34 -8.51 14.97
CA LYS A 181 -6.16 -9.22 16.25
C LYS A 181 -6.21 -8.28 17.46
N GLY A 182 -5.81 -7.02 17.31
CA GLY A 182 -5.91 -6.00 18.37
C GLY A 182 -7.34 -5.49 18.61
N LEU A 183 -8.18 -5.47 17.57
CA LEU A 183 -9.53 -4.87 17.59
C LEU A 183 -10.65 -5.83 18.02
N ALA A 184 -10.38 -7.15 18.03
CA ALA A 184 -11.39 -8.22 17.94
C ALA A 184 -12.28 -8.50 19.17
N LYS A 185 -12.33 -7.68 20.23
CA LYS A 185 -13.09 -8.07 21.45
C LYS A 185 -14.43 -7.39 21.69
N ASP A 186 -14.68 -6.12 21.32
CA ASP A 186 -15.91 -5.43 21.81
C ASP A 186 -16.58 -4.39 20.87
N LYS A 187 -16.20 -4.25 19.58
CA LYS A 187 -16.68 -3.12 18.72
C LYS A 187 -17.19 -3.48 17.31
N ALA A 188 -17.62 -4.72 17.09
CA ALA A 188 -17.87 -5.29 15.75
C ALA A 188 -18.78 -4.44 14.82
N GLN A 189 -19.83 -3.79 15.33
CA GLN A 189 -20.74 -2.98 14.50
C GLN A 189 -20.18 -1.63 14.05
N GLN A 190 -19.17 -1.09 14.72
CA GLN A 190 -18.56 0.20 14.33
C GLN A 190 -17.43 0.03 13.32
N LEU A 191 -17.07 -1.21 13.00
CA LEU A 191 -15.90 -1.57 12.22
C LEU A 191 -16.24 -2.41 10.99
N ASP A 192 -17.51 -2.70 10.70
CA ASP A 192 -17.90 -3.66 9.66
C ASP A 192 -17.35 -3.30 8.27
N LYS A 193 -17.33 -2.02 7.89
CA LYS A 193 -16.72 -1.59 6.61
C LYS A 193 -15.20 -1.74 6.59
N LEU A 194 -14.55 -1.45 7.72
CA LEU A 194 -13.10 -1.66 7.84
C LEU A 194 -12.78 -3.15 7.79
N VAL A 195 -13.52 -3.97 8.55
CA VAL A 195 -13.37 -5.43 8.56
C VAL A 195 -13.57 -5.98 7.15
N TYR A 196 -14.63 -5.57 6.45
CA TYR A 196 -14.87 -5.95 5.06
C TYR A 196 -13.69 -5.58 4.16
N TYR A 197 -13.20 -4.34 4.21
CA TYR A 197 -12.03 -3.90 3.45
C TYR A 197 -10.80 -4.78 3.73
N LEU A 198 -10.54 -5.11 5.00
CA LEU A 198 -9.39 -5.95 5.39
C LEU A 198 -9.57 -7.41 4.94
N GLU A 199 -10.79 -7.96 5.05
CA GLU A 199 -11.13 -9.30 4.56
C GLU A 199 -10.95 -9.42 3.05
N ARG A 200 -11.32 -8.38 2.27
CA ARG A 200 -11.07 -8.34 0.82
C ARG A 200 -9.59 -8.49 0.47
N HIS A 201 -8.68 -7.86 1.22
CA HIS A 201 -7.22 -8.00 1.00
C HIS A 201 -6.68 -9.36 1.46
N ILE A 202 -7.35 -10.05 2.41
CA ILE A 202 -6.96 -11.40 2.80
C ILE A 202 -7.44 -12.42 1.76
N GLU A 203 -8.69 -12.29 1.29
CA GLU A 203 -9.32 -13.22 0.34
C GLU A 203 -8.83 -13.06 -1.10
N LEU A 204 -8.55 -11.82 -1.54
CA LEU A 204 -8.07 -11.56 -2.90
C LEU A 204 -6.56 -11.75 -3.04
N ASP A 205 -5.77 -11.27 -2.07
CA ASP A 205 -4.31 -11.19 -2.25
C ASP A 205 -3.57 -12.42 -1.71
N GLY A 206 -4.22 -13.19 -0.81
CA GLY A 206 -3.58 -14.25 -0.02
C GLY A 206 -3.17 -15.52 -0.79
N ASP A 207 -3.95 -15.97 -1.78
CA ASP A 207 -3.75 -17.30 -2.39
C ASP A 207 -3.24 -17.27 -3.84
N GLU A 208 -3.57 -16.24 -4.64
CA GLU A 208 -3.17 -16.19 -6.05
C GLU A 208 -2.14 -15.09 -6.36
N HIS A 209 -2.24 -13.91 -5.76
CA HIS A 209 -1.44 -12.76 -6.17
C HIS A 209 0.01 -12.78 -5.66
N GLY A 210 0.25 -13.27 -4.44
CA GLY A 210 1.59 -13.44 -3.87
C GLY A 210 2.57 -14.19 -4.80
N PRO A 211 2.31 -15.47 -5.15
CA PRO A 211 3.20 -16.23 -6.03
C PRO A 211 3.35 -15.65 -7.44
N ILE A 212 2.32 -14.98 -7.98
CA ILE A 212 2.39 -14.35 -9.30
C ILE A 212 3.26 -13.09 -9.26
N SER A 213 3.15 -12.29 -8.21
CA SER A 213 3.96 -11.08 -8.03
C SER A 213 5.46 -11.39 -7.97
N LEU A 214 5.85 -12.48 -7.31
CA LEU A 214 7.24 -12.96 -7.29
C LEU A 214 7.74 -13.36 -8.68
N ARG A 215 6.90 -14.09 -9.45
CA ARG A 215 7.23 -14.46 -10.83
C ARG A 215 7.40 -13.24 -11.73
N MET A 216 6.57 -12.21 -11.56
CA MET A 216 6.71 -10.94 -12.29
C MET A 216 8.09 -10.31 -12.06
N VAL A 217 8.59 -10.28 -10.81
CA VAL A 217 9.94 -9.78 -10.52
C VAL A 217 11.00 -10.65 -11.20
N GLU A 218 10.88 -11.98 -11.12
CA GLU A 218 11.82 -12.91 -11.79
C GLU A 218 11.86 -12.70 -13.31
N GLU A 219 10.70 -12.51 -13.94
CA GLU A 219 10.57 -12.28 -15.39
C GLU A 219 11.17 -10.94 -15.84
N LEU A 220 11.05 -9.89 -15.01
CA LEU A 220 11.58 -8.57 -15.33
C LEU A 220 13.08 -8.46 -15.09
N CYS A 221 13.59 -9.13 -14.04
CA CYS A 221 15.00 -9.16 -13.71
C CYS A 221 15.79 -10.18 -14.54
N GLN A 222 15.19 -11.31 -14.94
CA GLN A 222 15.83 -12.38 -15.72
C GLN A 222 17.18 -12.80 -15.10
N GLN A 223 18.23 -12.94 -15.91
CA GLN A 223 19.60 -13.24 -15.46
C GLN A 223 20.44 -11.98 -15.20
N ASP A 224 19.84 -10.79 -15.29
CA ASP A 224 20.54 -9.50 -15.20
C ASP A 224 20.86 -9.16 -13.75
N THR A 225 22.15 -9.20 -13.40
CA THR A 225 22.62 -8.94 -12.02
C THR A 225 22.27 -7.54 -11.53
N GLU A 226 22.39 -6.52 -12.39
CA GLU A 226 22.12 -5.13 -12.00
C GLU A 226 20.64 -4.97 -11.63
N LYS A 227 19.73 -5.56 -12.42
CA LYS A 227 18.29 -5.51 -12.11
C LYS A 227 17.95 -6.17 -10.77
N TRP A 228 18.60 -7.28 -10.45
CA TRP A 228 18.40 -7.96 -9.17
C TRP A 228 18.94 -7.15 -7.98
N GLU A 229 20.10 -6.51 -8.14
CA GLU A 229 20.67 -5.60 -7.13
C GLU A 229 19.76 -4.38 -6.90
N GLU A 230 19.25 -3.77 -7.98
CA GLU A 230 18.30 -2.67 -7.88
C GLU A 230 16.98 -3.09 -7.24
N ALA A 231 16.40 -4.21 -7.67
CA ALA A 231 15.17 -4.76 -7.10
C ALA A 231 15.30 -4.99 -5.60
N THR A 232 16.41 -5.60 -5.16
CA THR A 232 16.68 -5.84 -3.73
C THR A 232 16.82 -4.54 -2.97
N ARG A 233 17.66 -3.62 -3.46
CA ARG A 233 17.92 -2.32 -2.80
C ARG A 233 16.66 -1.49 -2.65
N TYR A 234 15.85 -1.35 -3.70
CA TYR A 234 14.61 -0.59 -3.62
C TYR A 234 13.55 -1.26 -2.75
N SER A 235 13.53 -2.59 -2.68
CA SER A 235 12.67 -3.32 -1.75
C SER A 235 13.05 -3.07 -0.30
N GLN A 236 14.35 -3.05 0.03
CA GLN A 236 14.84 -2.68 1.36
C GLN A 236 14.42 -1.25 1.73
N LEU A 237 14.59 -0.30 0.80
CA LEU A 237 14.16 1.08 1.00
C LEU A 237 12.63 1.19 1.19
N ALA A 238 11.85 0.43 0.43
CA ALA A 238 10.39 0.42 0.54
C ALA A 238 9.92 -0.09 1.92
N LEU A 239 10.54 -1.15 2.43
CA LEU A 239 10.25 -1.66 3.77
C LEU A 239 10.70 -0.68 4.85
N GLN A 240 11.87 -0.06 4.71
CA GLN A 240 12.32 0.96 5.66
C GLN A 240 11.37 2.16 5.68
N LYS A 241 10.92 2.66 4.52
CA LYS A 241 9.94 3.76 4.46
C LYS A 241 8.61 3.39 5.09
N ARG A 242 8.18 2.12 4.97
CA ARG A 242 7.00 1.63 5.68
C ARG A 242 7.21 1.58 7.19
N ILE A 243 8.40 1.18 7.65
CA ILE A 243 8.77 1.24 9.08
C ILE A 243 8.71 2.68 9.58
N ASP A 244 9.31 3.63 8.84
CA ASP A 244 9.31 5.05 9.21
C ASP A 244 7.86 5.61 9.27
N LEU A 245 6.99 5.17 8.37
CA LEU A 245 5.56 5.50 8.40
C LEU A 245 4.90 4.95 9.67
N TRP A 246 5.10 3.67 9.99
CA TRP A 246 4.57 3.01 11.19
C TRP A 246 5.08 3.68 12.47
N ASP A 247 6.37 3.98 12.54
CA ASP A 247 6.99 4.73 13.63
C ASP A 247 6.31 6.11 13.77
N GLY A 248 6.11 6.84 12.68
CA GLY A 248 5.43 8.15 12.73
C GLY A 248 3.98 8.09 13.22
N ILE A 249 3.22 7.07 12.81
CA ILE A 249 1.85 6.84 13.29
C ILE A 249 1.87 6.49 14.78
N TYR A 250 2.76 5.58 15.18
CA TYR A 250 2.94 5.17 16.56
C TYR A 250 3.23 6.36 17.48
N HIS A 251 4.17 7.23 17.12
CA HIS A 251 4.48 8.42 17.94
C HIS A 251 3.29 9.38 18.03
N THR A 252 2.50 9.52 16.96
CA THR A 252 1.30 10.36 16.97
C THR A 252 0.24 9.84 17.96
N ILE A 253 0.09 8.52 18.05
CA ILE A 253 -0.82 7.86 18.99
C ILE A 253 -0.27 7.92 20.43
N ALA A 254 0.99 7.55 20.64
CA ALA A 254 1.61 7.44 21.96
C ALA A 254 1.85 8.79 22.68
N GLN A 255 2.15 9.88 21.96
CA GLN A 255 2.37 11.20 22.59
C GLN A 255 1.11 11.72 23.32
N LEU A 256 -0.08 11.31 22.89
CA LEU A 256 -1.33 11.77 23.48
C LEU A 256 -1.66 11.04 24.78
N GLU A 257 -1.14 9.84 25.00
CA GLU A 257 -1.22 9.16 26.31
C GLU A 257 -0.44 9.91 27.39
N THR A 258 0.59 10.67 27.00
CA THR A 258 1.46 11.41 27.94
C THR A 258 1.05 12.85 28.21
N THR A 259 -0.03 13.35 27.61
CA THR A 259 -0.54 14.70 27.87
C THR A 259 -1.66 14.61 28.92
N PRO A 260 -1.42 14.94 30.20
CA PRO A 260 -2.49 14.92 31.19
C PRO A 260 -3.47 16.05 30.89
N VAL A 261 -4.77 15.74 30.91
CA VAL A 261 -5.87 16.72 30.95
C VAL A 261 -5.80 17.52 32.25
#